data_AF-A0A8J2T357-F1
#
_entry.id   AF-A0A8J2T357-F1
#
_cell.length_a   1.000
_cell.length_b   1.000
_cell.length_c   1.000
_cell.angle_alpha   90.00
_cell.angle_beta   90.00
_cell.angle_gamma   90.00
#
_symmetry.space_group_name_H-M   'P 1'
#
loop_
_entity.id
_entity.type
_entity.pdbx_description
1 polymer ?
#
loop_
_entity_poly.entity_id
_entity_poly.type
_entity_poly.pdbx_seq_one_letter_code
_entity_poly.pdbx_strand_id
1 'polypeptide(L)'
;MARRTLCTTIALAMAAALRPAPLSRRRTRLKATETNENARRIILFDVMDTLVIDPFFTGVHSVLGCESMQELFKAKRPETYEAFETGEISEEELWQRYFADDREVDVSAVRRHFVDGYEYIKGMRSLLGEIKRIGGVECYAFSNYGTLYKEIETKLELSRFLDWRFVSCDIGMRKPAPEAFEYVVKDLGCDLQRDVVCFVDDSKTNVEAGTAAGLRSILFEGDSAECRTALIAEGFWELRV
;
A
#
# COMPACT_ATOMS: atom_id res chain seq x y z
N MET A 1 11.16 13.49 -86.13
CA MET A 1 9.92 14.08 -85.58
C MET A 1 9.84 13.74 -84.10
N ALA A 2 9.60 14.77 -83.28
CA ALA A 2 9.58 14.78 -81.80
C ALA A 2 8.65 13.70 -81.20
N ARG A 3 8.83 13.18 -79.98
CA ARG A 3 9.17 13.87 -78.73
C ARG A 3 10.00 12.99 -77.78
N ARG A 4 11.00 13.66 -77.19
CA ARG A 4 11.74 13.31 -75.98
C ARG A 4 10.99 13.87 -74.77
N THR A 5 10.82 13.05 -73.74
CA THR A 5 10.48 13.42 -72.33
C THR A 5 10.72 12.13 -71.53
N LEU A 6 11.42 12.01 -70.41
CA LEU A 6 12.34 12.84 -69.66
C LEU A 6 12.97 11.89 -68.62
N CYS A 7 14.29 11.96 -68.46
CA CYS A 7 15.03 11.62 -67.25
C CYS A 7 14.92 10.18 -66.67
N THR A 8 15.65 9.27 -67.30
CA THR A 8 16.50 8.31 -66.59
C THR A 8 17.71 9.08 -66.07
N THR A 9 17.74 9.42 -64.78
CA THR A 9 18.86 10.16 -64.17
C THR A 9 19.50 9.30 -63.08
N ILE A 10 20.70 8.83 -63.40
CA ILE A 10 21.83 8.66 -62.47
C ILE A 10 21.71 7.45 -61.54
N ALA A 11 21.82 6.27 -62.15
CA ALA A 11 22.68 5.24 -61.56
C ALA A 11 24.13 5.59 -61.94
N LEU A 12 25.04 5.52 -60.96
CA LEU A 12 26.50 5.62 -61.11
C LEU A 12 27.11 7.04 -61.19
N ALA A 13 27.09 7.75 -60.05
CA ALA A 13 28.19 8.64 -59.67
C ALA A 13 28.30 8.68 -58.13
N MET A 14 29.54 8.64 -57.62
CA MET A 14 29.95 8.72 -56.21
C MET A 14 29.97 7.40 -55.43
N ALA A 15 30.96 6.58 -55.77
CA ALA A 15 31.65 5.78 -54.77
C ALA A 15 32.29 6.69 -53.70
N ALA A 16 32.46 6.13 -52.51
CA ALA A 16 33.29 6.62 -51.40
C ALA A 16 32.76 7.80 -50.58
N ALA A 17 31.80 7.52 -49.70
CA ALA A 17 31.83 7.91 -48.29
C ALA A 17 30.54 7.42 -47.65
N LEU A 18 30.64 6.56 -46.64
CA LEU A 18 29.68 6.27 -45.55
C LEU A 18 29.98 4.87 -45.02
N ARG A 19 31.12 4.74 -44.33
CA ARG A 19 31.24 3.71 -43.30
C ARG A 19 30.46 4.22 -42.09
N PRO A 20 29.47 3.50 -41.56
CA PRO A 20 28.89 3.86 -40.27
C PRO A 20 29.98 3.72 -39.20
N ALA A 21 30.16 4.75 -38.39
CA ALA A 21 30.99 4.68 -37.19
C ALA A 21 30.50 3.54 -36.28
N PRO A 22 31.39 2.81 -35.58
CA PRO A 22 30.95 1.78 -34.66
C PRO A 22 30.14 2.45 -33.56
N LEU A 23 28.85 2.12 -33.48
CA LEU A 23 27.99 2.43 -32.35
C LEU A 23 28.65 1.83 -31.11
N SER A 24 29.28 2.68 -30.29
CA SER A 24 29.75 2.28 -28.97
C SER A 24 28.50 1.92 -28.16
N ARG A 25 28.19 0.62 -28.07
CA ARG A 25 27.27 0.11 -27.07
C ARG A 25 27.94 0.30 -25.71
N ARG A 26 27.82 1.50 -25.14
CA ARG A 26 27.88 1.66 -23.69
C ARG A 26 26.66 0.92 -23.15
N ARG A 27 26.81 -0.38 -22.93
CA ARG A 27 26.03 -1.08 -21.92
C ARG A 27 26.40 -0.41 -20.60
N THR A 28 25.61 0.56 -20.18
CA THR A 28 25.48 0.90 -18.77
C THR A 28 24.97 -0.38 -18.11
N ARG A 29 25.92 -1.15 -17.58
CA ARG A 29 25.64 -2.22 -16.63
C ARG A 29 25.02 -1.48 -15.45
N LEU A 30 23.69 -1.53 -15.32
CA LEU A 30 23.05 -1.31 -14.03
C LEU A 30 23.83 -2.19 -13.06
N LYS A 31 24.55 -1.57 -12.12
CA LYS A 31 25.18 -2.30 -11.04
C LYS A 31 24.02 -3.05 -10.39
N ALA A 32 24.06 -4.39 -10.44
CA ALA A 32 23.37 -5.16 -9.43
C ALA A 32 23.84 -4.56 -8.10
N THR A 33 22.92 -3.94 -7.37
CA THR A 33 23.17 -3.52 -6.00
C THR A 33 23.69 -4.75 -5.29
N GLU A 34 24.95 -4.70 -4.85
CA GLU A 34 25.49 -5.71 -3.95
C GLU A 34 24.51 -5.78 -2.79
N THR A 35 23.79 -6.89 -2.70
CA THR A 35 22.88 -7.14 -1.58
C THR A 35 23.74 -7.18 -0.34
N ASN A 36 23.66 -6.13 0.47
CA ASN A 36 24.28 -6.12 1.78
C ASN A 36 23.62 -7.26 2.58
N GLU A 37 24.37 -8.33 2.85
CA GLU A 37 23.87 -9.54 3.51
C GLU A 37 23.28 -9.25 4.90
N ASN A 38 23.64 -8.10 5.51
CA ASN A 38 23.13 -7.66 6.80
C ASN A 38 21.98 -6.65 6.72
N ALA A 39 21.49 -6.27 5.53
CA ALA A 39 20.38 -5.35 5.39
C ALA A 39 19.07 -6.01 5.88
N ARG A 40 18.38 -5.36 6.81
CA ARG A 40 17.04 -5.78 7.22
C ARG A 40 16.08 -5.60 6.05
N ARG A 41 15.14 -6.52 5.91
CA ARG A 41 14.04 -6.44 4.94
C ARG A 41 12.74 -6.35 5.71
N ILE A 42 12.07 -5.22 5.56
CA ILE A 42 10.89 -4.87 6.34
C ILE A 42 9.76 -4.56 5.36
N ILE A 43 8.60 -5.17 5.58
CA ILE A 43 7.37 -4.80 4.89
C ILE A 43 6.42 -4.18 5.92
N LEU A 44 5.99 -2.95 5.63
CA LEU A 44 4.90 -2.27 6.31
C LEU A 44 3.65 -2.50 5.45
N PHE A 45 2.67 -3.20 6.00
CA PHE A 45 1.40 -3.41 5.33
C PHE A 45 0.35 -2.49 5.92
N ASP A 46 -0.34 -1.72 5.07
CA ASP A 46 -1.71 -1.36 5.41
C ASP A 46 -2.57 -2.62 5.57
N VAL A 47 -3.70 -2.50 6.28
CA VAL A 47 -4.56 -3.63 6.59
C VAL A 47 -5.88 -3.58 5.82
N MET A 48 -6.58 -2.45 5.81
CA MET A 48 -7.95 -2.38 5.28
C MET A 48 -7.92 -2.20 3.77
N ASP A 49 -8.68 -3.01 3.03
CA ASP A 49 -8.63 -3.17 1.56
C ASP A 49 -7.26 -3.54 0.97
N THR A 50 -6.21 -3.64 1.79
CA THR A 50 -4.90 -4.21 1.44
C THR A 50 -4.78 -5.68 1.86
N LEU A 51 -4.91 -5.97 3.16
CA LEU A 51 -4.84 -7.34 3.69
C LEU A 51 -6.22 -7.96 3.96
N VAL A 52 -7.15 -7.13 4.42
CA VAL A 52 -8.48 -7.49 4.92
C VAL A 52 -9.49 -6.55 4.30
N ILE A 53 -10.63 -7.05 3.84
CA ILE A 53 -11.72 -6.22 3.29
C ILE A 53 -12.16 -5.16 4.32
N ASP A 54 -12.33 -3.91 3.89
CA ASP A 54 -13.00 -2.88 4.68
C ASP A 54 -14.54 -2.98 4.58
N PRO A 55 -15.24 -3.38 5.66
CA PRO A 55 -16.68 -3.48 5.65
C PRO A 55 -17.39 -2.12 5.60
N PHE A 56 -16.67 -1.00 5.76
CA PHE A 56 -17.27 0.33 5.74
C PHE A 56 -17.99 0.61 4.42
N PHE A 57 -17.42 0.21 3.28
CA PHE A 57 -18.04 0.41 1.97
C PHE A 57 -18.98 -0.73 1.54
N THR A 58 -19.18 -1.75 2.40
CA THR A 58 -20.00 -2.94 2.08
C THR A 58 -21.41 -2.90 2.66
N GLY A 59 -21.97 -1.71 2.87
CA GLY A 59 -23.37 -1.56 3.30
C GLY A 59 -23.58 -1.00 4.71
N VAL A 60 -22.53 -0.48 5.36
CA VAL A 60 -22.64 0.10 6.71
C VAL A 60 -23.68 1.22 6.79
N HIS A 61 -23.90 1.97 5.70
CA HIS A 61 -24.91 3.03 5.64
C HIS A 61 -26.30 2.53 6.02
N SER A 62 -26.71 1.34 5.56
CA SER A 62 -28.01 0.77 5.90
C SER A 62 -28.10 0.38 7.37
N VAL A 63 -27.01 -0.16 7.94
CA VAL A 63 -26.91 -0.47 9.37
C VAL A 63 -27.01 0.80 10.23
N LEU A 64 -26.46 1.89 9.71
CA LEU A 64 -26.48 3.23 10.30
C LEU A 64 -27.74 4.04 9.99
N GLY A 65 -28.75 3.42 9.37
CA GLY A 65 -30.05 4.04 9.08
C GLY A 65 -30.04 5.11 7.98
N CYS A 66 -29.05 5.08 7.08
CA CYS A 66 -28.97 5.91 5.89
C CYS A 66 -29.35 5.11 4.64
N GLU A 67 -29.98 5.77 3.66
CA GLU A 67 -30.35 5.18 2.37
C GLU A 67 -29.14 4.98 1.44
N SER A 68 -28.04 5.71 1.66
CA SER A 68 -26.82 5.60 0.86
C SER A 68 -25.57 6.05 1.62
N MET A 69 -24.39 5.69 1.09
CA MET A 69 -23.11 6.23 1.57
C MET A 69 -23.03 7.75 1.47
N GLN A 70 -23.64 8.34 0.43
CA GLN A 70 -23.65 9.79 0.23
C GLN A 70 -24.43 10.51 1.32
N GLU A 71 -25.55 9.92 1.76
CA GLU A 71 -26.31 10.43 2.89
C GLU A 71 -25.53 10.26 4.20
N LEU A 72 -24.95 9.09 4.43
CA LEU A 72 -24.10 8.82 5.59
C LEU A 72 -22.98 9.87 5.72
N PHE A 73 -22.26 10.17 4.63
CA PHE A 73 -21.19 11.16 4.63
C PHE A 73 -21.68 12.58 4.93
N LYS A 74 -22.91 12.94 4.56
CA LYS A 74 -23.51 14.24 4.90
C LYS A 74 -24.00 14.29 6.35
N ALA A 75 -24.48 13.16 6.87
CA ALA A 75 -25.03 13.05 8.21
C ALA A 75 -23.95 12.95 9.30
N LYS A 76 -22.79 12.35 8.99
CA LYS A 76 -21.70 12.20 9.97
C LYS A 76 -21.09 13.54 10.36
N ARG A 77 -20.66 13.68 11.61
CA ARG A 77 -19.79 14.78 12.01
C ARG A 77 -18.40 14.61 11.37
N PRO A 78 -17.85 15.65 10.70
CA PRO A 78 -16.48 15.62 10.22
C PRO A 78 -15.48 15.34 11.35
N GLU A 79 -14.32 14.77 11.02
CA GLU A 79 -13.16 14.59 11.92
C GLU A 79 -13.37 13.66 13.13
N THR A 80 -14.61 13.24 13.40
CA THR A 80 -14.94 12.42 14.59
C THR A 80 -14.34 11.02 14.47
N TYR A 81 -14.38 10.43 13.28
CA TYR A 81 -13.77 9.12 13.05
C TYR A 81 -12.25 9.22 13.07
N GLU A 82 -11.70 10.30 12.52
CA GLU A 82 -10.27 10.58 12.50
C GLU A 82 -9.70 10.72 13.92
N ALA A 83 -10.38 11.44 14.81
CA ALA A 83 -10.03 11.57 16.22
C ALA A 83 -10.12 10.23 16.98
N PHE A 84 -11.08 9.37 16.63
CA PHE A 84 -11.16 8.02 17.19
C PHE A 84 -9.98 7.15 16.72
N GLU A 85 -9.66 7.20 15.43
CA GLU A 85 -8.54 6.47 14.86
C GLU A 85 -7.18 6.95 15.38
N THR A 86 -7.05 8.15 15.94
CA THR A 86 -5.81 8.62 16.61
C THR A 86 -5.86 8.43 18.13
N GLY A 87 -6.91 7.80 18.67
CA GLY A 87 -7.05 7.57 20.10
C GLY A 87 -7.35 8.83 20.93
N GLU A 88 -7.71 9.94 20.28
CA GLU A 88 -8.08 11.20 20.95
C GLU A 88 -9.45 11.12 21.62
N ILE A 89 -10.35 10.29 21.07
CA ILE A 89 -11.65 9.97 21.67
C ILE A 89 -11.83 8.46 21.78
N SER A 90 -12.62 8.05 22.77
CA SER A 90 -13.02 6.65 22.93
C SER A 90 -14.04 6.21 21.87
N GLU A 91 -14.21 4.90 21.70
CA GLU A 91 -15.26 4.37 20.83
C GLU A 91 -16.67 4.74 21.32
N GLU A 92 -16.87 4.87 22.62
CA GLU A 92 -18.14 5.35 23.19
C GLU A 92 -18.40 6.80 22.76
N GLU A 93 -17.40 7.68 22.85
CA GLU A 93 -17.51 9.06 22.39
C GLU A 93 -17.68 9.17 20.88
N LEU A 94 -17.04 8.30 20.09
CA LEU A 94 -17.26 8.20 18.64
C LEU A 94 -18.75 8.05 18.36
N TRP A 95 -19.40 7.06 18.98
CA TRP A 95 -20.79 6.75 18.70
C TRP A 95 -21.77 7.79 19.25
N GLN A 96 -21.45 8.41 20.38
CA GLN A 96 -22.22 9.55 20.91
C GLN A 96 -22.18 10.77 19.98
N ARG A 97 -21.08 10.97 19.25
CA ARG A 97 -20.87 12.16 18.40
C ARG A 97 -20.93 11.84 16.91
N TYR A 98 -21.25 10.60 16.53
CA TYR A 98 -21.06 10.14 15.15
C TYR A 98 -21.88 10.96 14.15
N PHE A 99 -23.14 11.26 14.49
CA PHE A 99 -24.05 12.04 13.65
C PHE A 99 -24.17 13.50 14.09
N ALA A 100 -24.34 14.39 13.11
CA ALA A 100 -24.46 15.83 13.34
C ALA A 100 -25.76 16.24 14.05
N ASP A 101 -26.78 15.39 14.01
CA ASP A 101 -28.08 15.55 14.67
C ASP A 101 -28.19 14.80 16.00
N ASP A 102 -27.08 14.22 16.49
CA ASP A 102 -26.99 13.50 17.77
C ASP A 102 -27.94 12.30 17.90
N ARG A 103 -28.40 11.73 16.77
CA ARG A 103 -29.21 10.50 16.80
C ARG A 103 -28.39 9.31 17.31
N GLU A 104 -29.05 8.44 18.07
CA GLU A 104 -28.41 7.23 18.62
C GLU A 104 -28.00 6.24 17.52
N VAL A 105 -26.91 5.51 17.79
CA VAL A 105 -26.39 4.44 16.93
C VAL A 105 -26.58 3.10 17.60
N ASP A 106 -27.08 2.10 16.88
CA ASP A 106 -27.00 0.70 17.31
C ASP A 106 -25.56 0.20 17.14
N VAL A 107 -24.72 0.50 18.12
CA VAL A 107 -23.29 0.13 18.15
C VAL A 107 -23.11 -1.38 18.00
N SER A 108 -24.03 -2.18 18.54
CA SER A 108 -23.95 -3.64 18.44
C SER A 108 -24.18 -4.12 17.02
N ALA A 109 -25.14 -3.53 16.30
CA ALA A 109 -25.36 -3.83 14.89
C ALA A 109 -24.17 -3.40 14.03
N VAL A 110 -23.61 -2.21 14.28
CA VAL A 110 -22.43 -1.74 13.55
C VAL A 110 -21.24 -2.65 13.79
N ARG A 111 -20.92 -2.97 15.04
CA ARG A 111 -19.82 -3.91 15.34
C ARG A 111 -20.00 -5.26 14.68
N ARG A 112 -21.21 -5.84 14.72
CA ARG A 112 -21.49 -7.10 14.02
C ARG A 112 -21.23 -6.99 12.51
N HIS A 113 -21.71 -5.93 11.87
CA HIS A 113 -21.47 -5.69 10.43
C HIS A 113 -19.98 -5.69 10.09
N PHE A 114 -19.16 -4.99 10.89
CA PHE A 114 -17.72 -4.96 10.69
C PHE A 114 -17.07 -6.33 10.94
N VAL A 115 -17.33 -6.94 12.10
CA VAL A 115 -16.72 -8.22 12.48
C VAL A 115 -17.10 -9.33 11.49
N ASP A 116 -18.35 -9.37 11.05
CA ASP A 116 -18.82 -10.35 10.06
C ASP A 116 -18.17 -10.10 8.68
N GLY A 117 -17.98 -8.84 8.30
CA GLY A 117 -17.39 -8.44 7.02
C GLY A 117 -15.88 -8.63 6.89
N TYR A 118 -15.13 -8.75 7.99
CA TYR A 118 -13.68 -8.94 7.91
C TYR A 118 -13.32 -10.29 7.27
N GLU A 119 -12.71 -10.23 6.09
CA GLU A 119 -12.16 -11.38 5.39
C GLU A 119 -10.83 -11.00 4.74
N TYR A 120 -9.94 -11.96 4.56
CA TYR A 120 -8.72 -11.72 3.78
C TYR A 120 -9.06 -11.30 2.35
N ILE A 121 -8.35 -10.31 1.82
CA ILE A 121 -8.34 -10.04 0.39
C ILE A 121 -7.90 -11.30 -0.36
N LYS A 122 -8.53 -11.57 -1.51
CA LYS A 122 -8.33 -12.81 -2.28
C LYS A 122 -6.84 -13.05 -2.57
N GLY A 123 -6.34 -14.21 -2.12
CA GLY A 123 -4.95 -14.65 -2.30
C GLY A 123 -3.96 -14.05 -1.30
N MET A 124 -4.35 -13.03 -0.52
CA MET A 124 -3.45 -12.33 0.37
C MET A 124 -2.94 -13.20 1.53
N ARG A 125 -3.80 -14.03 2.12
CA ARG A 125 -3.37 -15.01 3.14
C ARG A 125 -2.28 -15.96 2.60
N SER A 126 -2.39 -16.36 1.33
CA SER A 126 -1.39 -17.22 0.69
C SER A 126 -0.08 -16.47 0.46
N LEU A 127 -0.15 -15.20 0.06
CA LEU A 127 1.02 -14.34 -0.11
C LEU A 127 1.77 -14.14 1.21
N LEU A 128 1.06 -13.76 2.29
CA LEU A 128 1.62 -13.63 3.63
C LEU A 128 2.28 -14.94 4.10
N GLY A 129 1.64 -16.08 3.84
CA GLY A 129 2.22 -17.40 4.12
C GLY A 129 3.45 -17.73 3.28
N GLU A 130 3.60 -17.18 2.08
CA GLU A 130 4.81 -17.30 1.27
C GLU A 130 5.95 -16.43 1.84
N ILE A 131 5.68 -15.16 2.17
CA ILE A 131 6.63 -14.25 2.83
C ILE A 131 7.20 -14.91 4.11
N LYS A 132 6.32 -15.44 4.95
CA LYS A 132 6.71 -16.09 6.21
C LYS A 132 7.59 -17.33 5.98
N ARG A 133 7.30 -18.14 4.95
CA ARG A 133 8.07 -19.36 4.63
C ARG A 133 9.45 -19.06 4.08
N ILE A 134 9.57 -17.99 3.30
CA ILE A 134 10.83 -17.52 2.75
C ILE A 134 11.74 -17.04 3.89
N GLY A 135 11.18 -16.31 4.87
CA GLY A 135 11.91 -15.88 6.06
C GLY A 135 12.90 -14.74 5.77
N GLY A 136 13.52 -14.19 6.81
CA GLY A 136 14.41 -13.03 6.69
C GLY A 136 13.69 -11.72 6.35
N VAL A 137 12.35 -11.71 6.41
CA VAL A 137 11.50 -10.53 6.24
C VAL A 137 10.73 -10.28 7.54
N GLU A 138 10.79 -9.05 8.02
CA GLU A 138 9.95 -8.57 9.12
C GLU A 138 8.70 -7.91 8.53
N CYS A 139 7.53 -8.24 9.05
CA CYS A 139 6.27 -7.68 8.57
C CYS A 139 5.57 -6.97 9.73
N TYR A 140 5.11 -5.74 9.50
CA TYR A 140 4.40 -4.94 10.50
C TYR A 140 3.12 -4.37 9.90
N ALA A 141 2.06 -4.32 10.69
CA ALA A 141 0.89 -3.51 10.35
C ALA A 141 1.24 -2.03 10.51
N PHE A 142 0.95 -1.25 9.49
CA PHE A 142 0.95 0.20 9.51
C PHE A 142 -0.38 0.69 8.96
N SER A 143 -1.38 0.83 9.84
CA SER A 143 -2.79 0.98 9.47
C SER A 143 -3.45 2.12 10.23
N ASN A 144 -4.25 2.91 9.51
CA ASN A 144 -5.18 3.84 10.13
C ASN A 144 -6.42 3.05 10.53
N TYR A 145 -6.56 2.72 11.82
CA TYR A 145 -7.72 2.00 12.29
C TYR A 145 -7.95 2.20 13.78
N GLY A 146 -9.21 2.02 14.19
CA GLY A 146 -9.61 2.01 15.59
C GLY A 146 -9.36 0.65 16.26
N THR A 147 -9.84 0.54 17.50
CA THR A 147 -9.65 -0.63 18.38
C THR A 147 -10.21 -1.96 17.85
N LEU A 148 -11.03 -1.93 16.79
CA LEU A 148 -11.59 -3.14 16.16
C LEU A 148 -10.56 -4.02 15.45
N TYR A 149 -9.31 -3.56 15.27
CA TYR A 149 -8.24 -4.43 14.77
C TYR A 149 -8.03 -5.69 15.65
N LYS A 150 -8.40 -5.63 16.93
CA LYS A 150 -8.36 -6.78 17.85
C LYS A 150 -9.37 -7.87 17.48
N GLU A 151 -10.50 -7.49 16.88
CA GLU A 151 -11.49 -8.43 16.35
C GLU A 151 -10.99 -9.04 15.03
N ILE A 152 -10.30 -8.26 14.20
CA ILE A 152 -9.59 -8.78 13.02
C ILE A 152 -8.58 -9.84 13.46
N GLU A 153 -7.78 -9.56 14.48
CA GLU A 153 -6.83 -10.53 15.04
C GLU A 153 -7.53 -11.79 15.55
N THR A 154 -8.59 -11.65 16.32
CA THR A 154 -9.36 -12.78 16.86
C THR A 154 -9.94 -13.66 15.74
N LYS A 155 -10.39 -13.06 14.64
CA LYS A 155 -11.04 -13.77 13.52
C LYS A 155 -10.03 -14.35 12.52
N LEU A 156 -8.99 -13.59 12.18
CA LEU A 156 -8.11 -13.87 11.03
C LEU A 156 -6.68 -14.25 11.43
N GLU A 157 -6.29 -14.06 12.69
CA GLU A 157 -4.96 -14.38 13.25
C GLU A 157 -3.81 -13.77 12.43
N LEU A 158 -3.89 -12.47 12.12
CA LEU A 158 -2.86 -11.77 11.33
C LEU A 158 -1.49 -11.78 12.02
N SER A 159 -1.45 -11.85 13.35
CA SER A 159 -0.22 -11.99 14.16
C SER A 159 0.66 -13.18 13.76
N ARG A 160 0.11 -14.17 13.04
CA ARG A 160 0.88 -15.28 12.49
C ARG A 160 1.86 -14.85 11.39
N PHE A 161 1.60 -13.71 10.74
CA PHE A 161 2.33 -13.24 9.58
C PHE A 161 3.02 -11.89 9.80
N LEU A 162 2.45 -11.01 10.62
CA LEU A 162 2.96 -9.65 10.88
C LEU A 162 2.73 -9.24 12.33
N ASP A 163 3.42 -8.20 12.78
CA ASP A 163 3.23 -7.62 14.11
C ASP A 163 2.30 -6.38 14.05
N TRP A 164 1.30 -6.34 14.93
CA TRP A 164 0.41 -5.18 15.11
C TRP A 164 1.14 -4.05 15.86
N ARG A 165 2.02 -3.33 15.17
CA ARG A 165 2.91 -2.35 15.80
C ARG A 165 2.54 -0.89 15.56
N PHE A 166 2.04 -0.57 14.36
CA PHE A 166 1.78 0.81 13.95
C PHE A 166 0.30 0.99 13.59
N VAL A 167 -0.57 0.72 14.56
CA VAL A 167 -2.00 1.03 14.44
C VAL A 167 -2.25 2.43 14.98
N SER A 168 -2.91 3.28 14.19
CA SER A 168 -3.03 4.71 14.50
C SER A 168 -3.64 4.99 15.87
N CYS A 169 -4.60 4.17 16.32
CA CYS A 169 -5.25 4.39 17.62
C CYS A 169 -4.35 4.09 18.81
N ASP A 170 -3.31 3.29 18.61
CA ASP A 170 -2.32 2.95 19.63
C ASP A 170 -1.12 3.92 19.61
N ILE A 171 -0.72 4.40 18.42
CA ILE A 171 0.45 5.28 18.27
C ILE A 171 0.12 6.79 18.25
N GLY A 172 -1.16 7.16 18.13
CA GLY A 172 -1.62 8.55 18.10
C GLY A 172 -1.27 9.31 16.81
N MET A 173 -0.87 8.60 15.75
CA MET A 173 -0.43 9.17 14.47
C MET A 173 -1.03 8.36 13.33
N ARG A 174 -1.40 9.03 12.24
CA ARG A 174 -2.04 8.38 11.09
C ARG A 174 -1.38 8.77 9.78
N LYS A 175 -1.40 7.87 8.82
CA LYS A 175 -1.10 8.17 7.41
C LYS A 175 -2.16 9.13 6.86
N PRO A 176 -1.84 10.03 5.91
CA PRO A 176 -0.55 10.22 5.26
C PRO A 176 0.37 11.25 5.96
N ALA A 177 0.16 11.54 7.24
CA ALA A 177 0.98 12.55 7.94
C ALA A 177 2.47 12.13 7.96
N PRO A 178 3.41 13.00 7.56
CA PRO A 178 4.84 12.67 7.53
C PRO A 178 5.37 12.13 8.85
N GLU A 179 4.88 12.66 9.97
CA GLU A 179 5.25 12.28 11.33
C GLU A 179 5.00 10.80 11.61
N ALA A 180 3.96 10.20 11.00
CA ALA A 180 3.67 8.78 11.15
C ALA A 180 4.76 7.92 10.51
N PHE A 181 5.26 8.29 9.33
CA PHE A 181 6.34 7.57 8.65
C PHE A 181 7.69 7.76 9.37
N GLU A 182 7.97 8.98 9.82
CA GLU A 182 9.16 9.29 10.63
C GLU A 182 9.18 8.47 11.94
N TYR A 183 8.03 8.37 12.60
CA TYR A 183 7.85 7.55 13.80
C TYR A 183 8.17 6.08 13.53
N VAL A 184 7.60 5.50 12.46
CA VAL A 184 7.83 4.09 12.10
C VAL A 184 9.32 3.81 11.87
N VAL A 185 10.01 4.63 11.09
CA VAL A 185 11.45 4.47 10.81
C VAL A 185 12.26 4.56 12.10
N LYS A 186 11.94 5.52 12.97
CA LYS A 186 12.61 5.73 14.24
C LYS A 186 12.37 4.58 15.23
N ASP A 187 11.14 4.11 15.39
CA ASP A 187 10.80 3.01 16.30
C ASP A 187 11.41 1.68 15.84
N LEU A 188 11.41 1.41 14.52
CA LEU A 188 12.12 0.25 13.97
C LEU A 188 13.63 0.36 14.10
N GLY A 189 14.18 1.56 14.31
CA GLY A 189 15.62 1.82 14.30
C GLY A 189 16.28 1.44 12.98
N CYS A 190 15.55 1.52 11.87
CA CYS A 190 16.08 1.17 10.55
C CYS A 190 16.82 2.36 9.92
N ASP A 191 17.79 2.05 9.08
CA ASP A 191 18.53 3.02 8.29
C ASP A 191 18.12 2.85 6.83
N LEU A 192 17.34 3.78 6.28
CA LEU A 192 16.81 3.68 4.92
C LEU A 192 17.90 3.70 3.82
N GLN A 193 19.14 4.03 4.14
CA GLN A 193 20.27 3.90 3.19
C GLN A 193 20.84 2.47 3.14
N ARG A 194 20.62 1.68 4.21
CA ARG A 194 21.15 0.32 4.36
C ARG A 194 20.06 -0.72 4.23
N ASP A 195 18.96 -0.53 4.95
CA ASP A 195 17.85 -1.46 5.10
C ASP A 195 16.83 -1.26 3.97
N VAL A 196 16.13 -2.33 3.61
CA VAL A 196 15.07 -2.31 2.60
C VAL A 196 13.73 -2.27 3.32
N VAL A 197 13.09 -1.10 3.34
CA VAL A 197 11.75 -0.92 3.91
C VAL A 197 10.77 -0.66 2.78
N CYS A 198 9.79 -1.55 2.64
CA CYS A 198 8.75 -1.43 1.65
C CYS A 198 7.39 -1.25 2.32
N PHE A 199 6.63 -0.27 1.84
CA PHE A 199 5.28 0.03 2.30
C PHE A 199 4.26 -0.36 1.23
N VAL A 200 3.25 -1.14 1.60
CA VAL A 200 2.18 -1.60 0.71
C VAL A 200 0.85 -1.07 1.23
N ASP A 201 0.14 -0.31 0.40
CA ASP A 201 -1.10 0.37 0.77
C ASP A 201 -1.97 0.60 -0.48
N ASP A 202 -3.30 0.54 -0.33
CA ASP A 202 -4.27 0.73 -1.40
C ASP A 202 -4.56 2.22 -1.69
N SER A 203 -4.25 3.11 -0.74
CA SER A 203 -4.40 4.55 -0.89
C SER A 203 -3.18 5.17 -1.56
N LYS A 204 -3.40 5.70 -2.76
CA LYS A 204 -2.40 6.47 -3.50
C LYS A 204 -1.77 7.60 -2.68
N THR A 205 -2.55 8.31 -1.87
CA THR A 205 -2.03 9.41 -1.04
C THR A 205 -1.08 8.91 0.05
N ASN A 206 -1.36 7.75 0.65
CA ASN A 206 -0.45 7.13 1.62
C ASN A 206 0.84 6.67 0.93
N VAL A 207 0.75 6.06 -0.24
CA VAL A 207 1.90 5.59 -1.04
C VAL A 207 2.81 6.75 -1.46
N GLU A 208 2.22 7.87 -1.90
CA GLU A 208 2.95 9.09 -2.23
C GLU A 208 3.69 9.65 -1.00
N ALA A 209 3.03 9.67 0.17
CA ALA A 209 3.65 10.10 1.42
C ALA A 209 4.78 9.17 1.87
N GLY A 210 4.60 7.85 1.78
CA GLY A 210 5.65 6.87 2.09
C GLY A 210 6.87 7.02 1.18
N THR A 211 6.65 7.27 -0.11
CA THR A 211 7.71 7.57 -1.07
C THR A 211 8.44 8.88 -0.70
N ALA A 212 7.70 9.92 -0.33
CA ALA A 212 8.27 11.19 0.11
C ALA A 212 9.10 11.04 1.39
N ALA A 213 8.73 10.11 2.27
CA ALA A 213 9.48 9.73 3.47
C ALA A 213 10.71 8.83 3.19
N GLY A 214 10.96 8.47 1.93
CA GLY A 214 12.12 7.67 1.51
C GLY A 214 11.91 6.15 1.56
N LEU A 215 10.68 5.70 1.79
CA LEU A 215 10.33 4.28 1.71
C LEU A 215 10.12 3.85 0.25
N ARG A 216 10.43 2.58 -0.05
CA ARG A 216 9.90 1.95 -1.27
C ARG A 216 8.40 1.78 -1.07
N SER A 217 7.55 2.32 -1.92
CA SER A 217 6.11 2.25 -1.71
C SER A 217 5.41 1.61 -2.91
N ILE A 218 4.51 0.68 -2.64
CA ILE A 218 3.74 -0.09 -3.61
C ILE A 218 2.26 0.26 -3.41
N LEU A 219 1.63 0.72 -4.48
CA LEU A 219 0.18 0.84 -4.54
C LEU A 219 -0.44 -0.54 -4.73
N PHE A 220 -1.31 -0.93 -3.82
CA PHE A 220 -2.09 -2.17 -3.93
C PHE A 220 -3.42 -1.91 -4.63
N GLU A 221 -3.62 -2.51 -5.81
CA GLU A 221 -4.83 -2.31 -6.62
C GLU A 221 -5.79 -3.52 -6.55
N GLY A 222 -5.73 -4.30 -5.48
CA GLY A 222 -6.62 -5.44 -5.23
C GLY A 222 -6.14 -6.79 -5.75
N ASP A 223 -4.98 -6.87 -6.42
CA ASP A 223 -4.40 -8.12 -6.92
C ASP A 223 -3.15 -8.54 -6.13
N SER A 224 -3.28 -9.63 -5.37
CA SER A 224 -2.17 -10.19 -4.58
C SER A 224 -1.03 -10.77 -5.45
N ALA A 225 -1.29 -11.19 -6.70
CA ALA A 225 -0.24 -11.66 -7.61
C ALA A 225 0.60 -10.50 -8.16
N GLU A 226 -0.02 -9.35 -8.42
CA GLU A 226 0.68 -8.12 -8.80
C GLU A 226 1.48 -7.57 -7.62
N CYS A 227 0.89 -7.53 -6.42
CA CYS A 227 1.59 -7.19 -5.18
C CYS A 227 2.83 -8.06 -4.96
N ARG A 228 2.68 -9.38 -5.11
CA ARG A 228 3.80 -10.34 -5.03
C ARG A 228 4.88 -10.01 -6.04
N THR A 229 4.51 -9.70 -7.29
CA THR A 229 5.46 -9.36 -8.36
C THR A 229 6.22 -8.07 -8.06
N ALA A 230 5.54 -7.06 -7.52
CA ALA A 230 6.15 -5.82 -7.08
C ALA A 230 7.14 -6.05 -5.91
N LEU A 231 6.75 -6.83 -4.89
CA LEU A 231 7.63 -7.20 -3.78
C LEU A 231 8.86 -8.01 -4.26
N ILE A 232 8.71 -8.87 -5.26
CA ILE A 232 9.85 -9.56 -5.90
C ILE A 232 10.80 -8.55 -6.54
N ALA A 233 10.26 -7.58 -7.30
CA ALA A 233 11.07 -6.55 -7.95
C ALA A 233 11.84 -5.68 -6.93
N GLU A 234 11.27 -5.49 -5.73
CA GLU A 234 11.92 -4.81 -4.62
C GLU A 234 12.95 -5.68 -3.85
N GLY A 235 13.07 -6.97 -4.18
CA GLY A 235 14.11 -7.86 -3.66
C GLY A 235 13.72 -8.67 -2.42
N PHE A 236 12.42 -8.94 -2.22
CA PHE A 236 11.92 -9.71 -1.06
C PHE A 236 11.89 -11.25 -1.25
N TRP A 237 12.13 -11.78 -2.45
CA TRP A 237 11.92 -13.21 -2.78
C TRP A 237 13.19 -14.05 -2.98
N GLU A 238 14.36 -13.46 -2.80
CA GLU A 238 15.65 -14.14 -2.84
C GLU A 238 16.17 -14.44 -1.42
N LEU A 239 15.33 -14.96 -0.53
CA LEU A 239 15.76 -15.26 0.85
C LEU A 239 15.83 -16.77 1.10
N ARG A 240 16.96 -17.29 0.64
CA ARG A 240 17.94 -18.06 1.43
C ARG A 240 19.35 -17.75 0.90
N VAL A 241 20.20 -17.22 1.79
CA VAL A 241 21.51 -17.82 2.08
C VAL A 241 21.43 -18.31 3.52
#